data_AF-A0A412I786-F1
#
_entry.id   AF-A0A412I786-F1
#
_cell.length_a   1.000
_cell.length_b   1.000
_cell.length_c   1.000
_cell.angle_alpha   90.00
_cell.angle_beta   90.00
_cell.angle_gamma   90.00
#
_symmetry.space_group_name_H-M   'P 1'
#
loop_
_entity.id
_entity.type
_entity.pdbx_description
1 polymer ?
#
loop_
_entity_poly.entity_id
_entity_poly.type
_entity_poly.pdbx_seq_one_letter_code
_entity_poly.pdbx_strand_id
1 'polypeptide(L)'
;MNDYRGLLIKKQRKELDISLEALSHGVCSPSYLSKIENNILVANDDIYNLLFKKLGISTMDTIKEEKIKQMLDLFFKYFMSSDSKIFKVMDELLEYKDEVVSSCLFVQYQLFLLYASEMNSQINISLAEVEAYYSYMDDSQREYLNLFRLSSGNMELSDNEEWIFIRKLKAKANLYAYQKKTFAAYDLYKTCLNYAVELGNKKLIAEILCSLGWLCLDIDLNQAEKYYTSAAQYDSQYKMLAFFNLGATMIQHKDCMEKGNQYLKKGLKSCTDAFFAVKYKEALFVYTILKENILDAKRLIKELDDSSYIDVFSMMLNEDYQLNLDYQNRLKELKNDSSLFKFLFIKNCEYLHKYKEICVANNFI
;
A
#
# COMPACT_ATOMS: atom_id res chain seq x y z
N MET A 1 -14.72 1.49 -13.92
CA MET A 1 -13.93 2.72 -14.00
C MET A 1 -14.90 3.86 -14.05
N ASN A 2 -14.77 4.80 -13.13
CA ASN A 2 -15.57 6.01 -13.03
C ASN A 2 -14.62 7.20 -13.11
N ASP A 3 -15.03 8.30 -13.74
CA ASP A 3 -14.17 9.47 -13.93
C ASP A 3 -14.98 10.75 -13.78
N TYR A 4 -14.53 11.63 -12.87
CA TYR A 4 -15.18 12.91 -12.60
C TYR A 4 -15.13 13.88 -13.79
N ARG A 5 -14.14 13.77 -14.68
CA ARG A 5 -13.93 14.75 -15.77
C ARG A 5 -15.14 14.84 -16.71
N GLY A 6 -15.91 13.77 -16.88
CA GLY A 6 -17.18 13.81 -17.60
C GLY A 6 -18.23 14.73 -16.96
N LEU A 7 -18.34 14.72 -15.63
CA LEU A 7 -19.21 15.66 -14.89
C LEU A 7 -18.73 17.10 -15.05
N LEU A 8 -17.42 17.34 -14.97
CA LEU A 8 -16.84 18.67 -15.17
C LEU A 8 -17.16 19.23 -16.56
N ILE A 9 -16.98 18.41 -17.62
CA ILE A 9 -17.35 18.77 -19.00
C ILE A 9 -18.82 19.18 -19.08
N LYS A 10 -19.71 18.35 -18.51
CA LYS A 10 -21.15 18.61 -18.52
C LYS A 10 -21.51 19.93 -17.85
N LYS A 11 -20.88 20.25 -16.71
CA LYS A 11 -21.10 21.51 -15.98
C LYS A 11 -20.65 22.70 -16.82
N GLN A 12 -19.38 22.71 -17.25
CA GLN A 12 -18.82 23.83 -18.02
C GLN A 12 -19.55 24.05 -19.34
N ARG A 13 -19.91 22.97 -20.06
CA ARG A 13 -20.66 23.06 -21.32
C ARG A 13 -22.00 23.75 -21.12
N LYS A 14 -22.72 23.41 -20.04
CA LYS A 14 -24.01 24.04 -19.70
C LYS A 14 -23.86 25.48 -19.26
N GLU A 15 -22.81 25.82 -18.52
CA GLU A 15 -22.51 27.20 -18.12
C GLU A 15 -22.21 28.11 -19.32
N LEU A 16 -21.55 27.56 -20.34
CA LEU A 16 -21.26 28.26 -21.60
C LEU A 16 -22.39 28.19 -22.64
N ASP A 17 -23.51 27.54 -22.33
CA ASP A 17 -24.64 27.30 -23.24
C ASP A 17 -24.25 26.65 -24.59
N ILE A 18 -23.32 25.69 -24.56
CA ILE A 18 -22.83 24.98 -25.74
C ILE A 18 -23.64 23.68 -25.93
N SER A 19 -24.13 23.41 -27.14
CA SER A 19 -24.82 22.14 -27.44
C SER A 19 -23.85 20.95 -27.45
N LEU A 20 -24.37 19.73 -27.27
CA LEU A 20 -23.54 18.51 -27.38
C LEU A 20 -22.89 18.41 -28.76
N GLU A 21 -23.63 18.75 -29.82
CA GLU A 21 -23.18 18.74 -31.21
C GLU A 21 -22.04 19.74 -31.44
N ALA A 22 -22.17 20.95 -30.89
CA ALA A 22 -21.16 21.99 -31.03
C ALA A 22 -19.85 21.62 -30.31
N LEU A 23 -19.96 21.10 -29.08
CA LEU A 23 -18.77 20.69 -28.33
C LEU A 23 -18.09 19.48 -28.99
N SER A 24 -18.86 18.46 -29.39
CA SER A 24 -18.31 17.23 -29.94
C SER A 24 -17.74 17.38 -31.35
N HIS A 25 -18.15 18.40 -32.12
CA HIS A 25 -17.73 18.60 -33.51
C HIS A 25 -16.20 18.58 -33.68
N GLY A 26 -15.68 17.69 -34.54
CA GLY A 26 -14.23 17.55 -34.77
C GLY A 26 -13.45 16.89 -33.64
N VAL A 27 -14.13 16.35 -32.61
CA VAL A 27 -13.51 15.61 -31.49
C VAL A 27 -14.10 14.20 -31.41
N CYS A 28 -15.42 14.08 -31.27
CA CYS A 28 -16.14 12.79 -31.16
C CYS A 28 -17.62 12.92 -31.56
N SER A 29 -18.39 11.83 -31.51
CA SER A 29 -19.84 11.89 -31.78
C SER A 29 -20.61 12.47 -30.57
N PRO A 30 -21.75 13.15 -30.78
CA PRO A 30 -22.57 13.66 -29.67
C PRO A 30 -23.04 12.56 -28.71
N SER A 31 -23.30 11.36 -29.25
CA SER A 31 -23.66 10.17 -28.47
C SER A 31 -22.49 9.69 -27.58
N TYR A 32 -21.26 9.73 -28.10
CA TYR A 32 -20.06 9.39 -27.34
C TYR A 32 -19.81 10.40 -26.21
N LEU A 33 -19.90 11.70 -26.51
CA LEU A 33 -19.80 12.78 -25.50
C LEU A 33 -20.86 12.64 -24.41
N SER A 34 -22.12 12.34 -24.78
CA SER A 34 -23.20 12.10 -23.81
C SER A 34 -22.89 10.94 -22.86
N LYS A 35 -22.28 9.85 -23.35
CA LYS A 35 -21.85 8.73 -22.49
C LYS A 35 -20.74 9.14 -21.52
N ILE A 36 -19.81 9.99 -21.94
CA ILE A 36 -18.78 10.57 -21.06
C ILE A 36 -19.44 11.43 -19.98
N GLU A 37 -20.29 12.38 -20.35
CA GLU A 37 -20.95 13.32 -19.44
C GLU A 37 -21.84 12.65 -18.37
N ASN A 38 -22.34 11.45 -18.67
CA ASN A 38 -23.21 10.69 -17.77
C ASN A 38 -22.48 9.54 -17.05
N ASN A 39 -21.13 9.53 -17.04
CA ASN A 39 -20.30 8.52 -16.38
C ASN A 39 -20.59 7.08 -16.85
N ILE A 40 -21.02 6.91 -18.11
CA ILE A 40 -21.28 5.60 -18.73
C ILE A 40 -20.00 5.08 -19.39
N LEU A 41 -19.14 5.99 -19.86
CA LEU A 41 -17.90 5.67 -20.57
C LEU A 41 -16.78 6.62 -20.14
N VAL A 42 -15.59 6.06 -19.90
CA VAL A 42 -14.37 6.83 -19.68
C VAL A 42 -13.62 6.93 -21.00
N ALA A 43 -13.30 8.16 -21.42
CA ALA A 43 -12.51 8.41 -22.62
C ALA A 43 -11.00 8.36 -22.32
N ASN A 44 -10.18 8.33 -23.36
CA ASN A 44 -8.74 8.53 -23.19
C ASN A 44 -8.42 10.03 -22.94
N ASP A 45 -7.20 10.30 -22.47
CA ASP A 45 -6.79 11.65 -22.11
C ASP A 45 -6.77 12.62 -23.30
N ASP A 46 -6.48 12.14 -24.51
CA ASP A 46 -6.51 12.97 -25.72
C ASP A 46 -7.90 13.57 -25.98
N ILE A 47 -8.97 12.77 -25.81
CA ILE A 47 -10.34 13.26 -25.96
C ILE A 47 -10.68 14.27 -24.87
N TYR A 48 -10.28 14.01 -23.61
CA TYR A 48 -10.48 14.98 -22.52
C TYR A 48 -9.76 16.30 -22.79
N ASN A 49 -8.49 16.25 -23.22
CA ASN A 49 -7.69 17.43 -23.53
C ASN A 49 -8.30 18.27 -24.66
N LEU A 50 -8.82 17.63 -25.71
CA LEU A 50 -9.50 18.33 -26.81
C LEU A 50 -10.81 19.00 -26.35
N LEU A 51 -11.60 18.31 -25.52
CA LEU A 51 -12.85 18.86 -24.97
C LEU A 51 -12.57 20.02 -24.00
N PHE A 52 -11.59 19.88 -23.11
CA PHE A 52 -11.16 20.94 -22.19
C PHE A 52 -10.63 22.16 -22.92
N LYS A 53 -9.82 21.98 -23.97
CA LYS A 53 -9.35 23.09 -24.81
C LYS A 53 -10.52 23.88 -25.42
N LYS A 54 -11.57 23.21 -25.90
CA LYS A 54 -12.77 23.87 -26.43
C LYS A 54 -13.58 24.60 -25.36
N LEU A 55 -13.58 24.09 -24.13
CA LEU A 55 -14.28 24.67 -22.99
C LEU A 55 -13.47 25.75 -22.27
N GLY A 56 -12.23 26.03 -22.69
CA GLY A 56 -11.33 26.98 -22.03
C GLY A 56 -10.82 26.48 -20.67
N ILE A 57 -10.88 25.17 -20.41
CA ILE A 57 -10.39 24.56 -19.17
C ILE A 57 -8.89 24.29 -19.33
N SER A 58 -8.10 24.76 -18.37
CA SER A 58 -6.66 24.47 -18.33
C SER A 58 -6.43 23.03 -17.89
N THR A 59 -5.57 22.32 -18.63
CA THR A 59 -5.12 20.97 -18.29
C THR A 59 -3.90 21.03 -17.39
N MET A 60 -3.83 20.10 -16.43
CA MET A 60 -2.67 19.96 -15.56
C MET A 60 -1.45 19.44 -16.34
N ASP A 61 -0.25 19.85 -15.91
CA ASP A 61 1.01 19.26 -16.37
C ASP A 61 1.12 17.80 -15.92
N THR A 62 1.49 16.90 -16.83
CA THR A 62 1.49 15.45 -16.58
C THR A 62 2.57 15.01 -15.58
N ILE A 63 3.72 15.67 -15.57
CA ILE A 63 4.81 15.38 -14.60
C ILE A 63 4.35 15.79 -13.21
N LYS A 64 3.72 16.97 -13.10
CA LYS A 64 3.15 17.44 -11.84
C LYS A 64 1.99 16.55 -11.36
N GLU A 65 1.10 16.13 -12.25
CA GLU A 65 -0.02 15.23 -11.92
C GLU A 65 0.49 13.90 -11.34
N GLU A 66 1.50 13.29 -11.96
CA GLU A 66 2.12 12.06 -11.44
C GLU A 66 2.81 12.27 -10.08
N LYS A 67 3.43 13.43 -9.86
CA LYS A 67 3.98 13.79 -8.54
C LYS A 67 2.88 13.87 -7.48
N ILE A 68 1.76 14.54 -7.75
CA ILE A 68 0.64 14.64 -6.82
C ILE A 68 0.06 13.26 -6.52
N LYS A 69 -0.08 12.40 -7.53
CA LYS A 69 -0.56 11.03 -7.36
C LYS A 69 0.32 10.26 -6.37
N GLN A 70 1.64 10.30 -6.54
CA GLN A 70 2.58 9.66 -5.61
C GLN A 70 2.48 10.23 -4.19
N MET A 71 2.26 11.54 -4.05
CA MET A 71 2.06 12.18 -2.76
C MET A 71 0.73 11.77 -2.11
N LEU A 72 -0.36 11.65 -2.87
CA LEU A 72 -1.64 11.14 -2.38
C LEU A 72 -1.49 9.69 -1.89
N ASP A 73 -0.80 8.84 -2.65
CA ASP A 73 -0.51 7.45 -2.24
C ASP A 73 0.30 7.42 -0.93
N LEU A 74 1.32 8.28 -0.80
CA LEU A 74 2.09 8.43 0.44
C LEU A 74 1.24 8.96 1.60
N PHE A 75 0.34 9.91 1.37
CA PHE A 75 -0.54 10.45 2.40
C PHE A 75 -1.42 9.34 2.99
N PHE A 76 -2.14 8.59 2.15
CA PHE A 76 -2.99 7.51 2.63
C PHE A 76 -2.17 6.41 3.30
N LYS A 77 -0.98 6.08 2.77
CA LYS A 77 -0.06 5.14 3.41
C LYS A 77 0.34 5.59 4.81
N TYR A 78 0.79 6.84 4.98
CA TYR A 78 1.23 7.38 6.26
C TYR A 78 0.08 7.56 7.24
N PHE A 79 -1.10 7.94 6.76
CA PHE A 79 -2.32 8.03 7.57
C PHE A 79 -2.65 6.66 8.18
N MET A 80 -2.64 5.62 7.34
CA MET A 80 -2.94 4.25 7.77
C MET A 80 -1.85 3.62 8.64
N SER A 81 -0.63 4.18 8.68
CA SER A 81 0.46 3.66 9.51
C SER A 81 0.78 4.53 10.72
N SER A 82 0.00 5.58 10.99
CA SER A 82 0.31 6.62 12.00
C SER A 82 1.70 7.26 11.83
N ASP A 83 2.23 7.33 10.60
CA ASP A 83 3.60 7.84 10.39
C ASP A 83 3.60 9.38 10.44
N SER A 84 4.44 9.94 11.31
CA SER A 84 4.65 11.38 11.47
C SER A 84 5.02 12.12 10.18
N LYS A 85 5.56 11.43 9.16
CA LYS A 85 5.84 12.01 7.84
C LYS A 85 4.59 12.51 7.12
N ILE A 86 3.40 12.10 7.57
CA ILE A 86 2.12 12.56 7.02
C ILE A 86 2.01 14.09 6.99
N PHE A 87 2.47 14.78 8.03
CA PHE A 87 2.31 16.24 8.12
C PHE A 87 3.04 16.96 6.99
N LYS A 88 4.26 16.51 6.67
CA LYS A 88 5.05 17.06 5.56
C LYS A 88 4.34 16.84 4.21
N VAL A 89 3.85 15.63 3.97
CA VAL A 89 3.13 15.31 2.72
C VAL A 89 1.82 16.09 2.63
N MET A 90 1.11 16.24 3.74
CA MET A 90 -0.13 17.01 3.83
C MET A 90 0.09 18.48 3.49
N ASP A 91 1.09 19.13 4.08
CA ASP A 91 1.39 20.54 3.82
C ASP A 91 1.72 20.78 2.34
N GLU A 92 2.57 19.94 1.75
CA GLU A 92 2.89 20.03 0.32
C GLU A 92 1.66 19.76 -0.58
N LEU A 93 0.77 18.82 -0.21
CA LEU A 93 -0.44 18.54 -0.98
C LEU A 93 -1.43 19.71 -0.98
N LEU A 94 -1.52 20.46 0.12
CA LEU A 94 -2.43 21.61 0.24
C LEU A 94 -2.10 22.74 -0.75
N GLU A 95 -0.85 22.83 -1.23
CA GLU A 95 -0.43 23.83 -2.22
C GLU A 95 -1.09 23.62 -3.60
N TYR A 96 -1.58 22.41 -3.90
CA TYR A 96 -2.11 22.06 -5.23
C TYR A 96 -3.64 22.12 -5.36
N LYS A 97 -4.36 22.64 -4.36
CA LYS A 97 -5.83 22.58 -4.29
C LYS A 97 -6.52 23.08 -5.57
N ASP A 98 -6.07 24.22 -6.09
CA ASP A 98 -6.70 24.86 -7.26
C ASP A 98 -6.26 24.21 -8.59
N GLU A 99 -5.11 23.54 -8.61
CA GLU A 99 -4.56 22.92 -9.83
C GLU A 99 -5.23 21.58 -10.15
N VAL A 100 -5.70 20.86 -9.14
CA VAL A 100 -6.24 19.49 -9.29
C VAL A 100 -7.69 19.48 -9.79
N VAL A 101 -8.35 20.64 -9.91
CA VAL A 101 -9.78 20.76 -10.27
C VAL A 101 -10.13 20.13 -11.62
N SER A 102 -9.23 20.18 -12.60
CA SER A 102 -9.42 19.59 -13.94
C SER A 102 -8.76 18.22 -14.11
N SER A 103 -8.04 17.73 -13.09
CA SER A 103 -7.28 16.49 -13.11
C SER A 103 -8.17 15.26 -12.86
N CYS A 104 -7.73 14.09 -13.33
CA CYS A 104 -8.34 12.81 -12.96
C CYS A 104 -8.22 12.50 -11.45
N LEU A 105 -7.28 13.15 -10.75
CA LEU A 105 -7.02 12.99 -9.32
C LEU A 105 -8.00 13.76 -8.44
N PHE A 106 -8.90 14.57 -9.01
CA PHE A 106 -9.82 15.43 -8.26
C PHE A 106 -10.54 14.69 -7.14
N VAL A 107 -11.14 13.53 -7.43
CA VAL A 107 -11.91 12.77 -6.42
C VAL A 107 -11.00 12.24 -5.31
N GLN A 108 -9.80 11.75 -5.65
CA GLN A 108 -8.81 11.31 -4.65
C GLN A 108 -8.35 12.49 -3.78
N TYR A 109 -8.20 13.67 -4.36
CA TYR A 109 -7.82 14.89 -3.66
C TYR A 109 -8.92 15.37 -2.70
N GLN A 110 -10.20 15.26 -3.08
CA GLN A 110 -11.32 15.53 -2.16
C GLN A 110 -11.30 14.59 -0.95
N LEU A 111 -10.99 13.30 -1.16
CA LEU A 111 -10.81 12.36 -0.05
C LEU A 111 -9.63 12.75 0.85
N PHE A 112 -8.51 13.16 0.25
CA PHE A 112 -7.37 13.68 1.00
C PHE A 112 -7.78 14.86 1.90
N LEU A 113 -8.47 15.88 1.33
CA LEU A 113 -8.93 17.04 2.10
C LEU A 113 -9.84 16.62 3.26
N LEU A 114 -10.75 15.67 3.02
CA LEU A 114 -11.65 15.15 4.05
C LEU A 114 -10.87 14.52 5.21
N TYR A 115 -9.91 13.65 4.92
CA TYR A 115 -9.04 13.05 5.94
C TYR A 115 -8.16 14.08 6.64
N ALA A 116 -7.60 15.04 5.91
CA ALA A 116 -6.78 16.10 6.45
C ALA A 116 -7.57 17.05 7.37
N SER A 117 -8.88 17.23 7.14
CA SER A 117 -9.73 18.08 7.98
C SER A 117 -9.86 17.58 9.43
N GLU A 118 -9.74 16.26 9.67
CA GLU A 118 -9.67 15.68 11.02
C GLU A 118 -8.36 16.06 11.74
N MET A 119 -7.32 16.41 10.99
CA MET A 119 -5.99 16.74 11.49
C MET A 119 -5.76 18.26 11.55
N ASN A 120 -6.43 19.02 10.68
CA ASN A 120 -6.29 20.46 10.56
C ASN A 120 -7.66 21.12 10.39
N SER A 121 -8.13 21.79 11.45
CA SER A 121 -9.43 22.46 11.49
C SER A 121 -9.58 23.65 10.54
N GLN A 122 -8.49 24.12 9.90
CA GLN A 122 -8.55 25.18 8.89
C GLN A 122 -9.01 24.65 7.53
N ILE A 123 -8.96 23.33 7.31
CA ILE A 123 -9.43 22.71 6.07
C ILE A 123 -10.95 22.61 6.13
N ASN A 124 -11.62 23.49 5.38
CA ASN A 124 -13.06 23.50 5.27
C ASN A 124 -13.52 22.58 4.13
N ILE A 125 -14.00 21.39 4.49
CA ILE A 125 -14.63 20.42 3.59
C ILE A 125 -15.64 19.61 4.41
N SER A 126 -16.74 19.21 3.78
CA SER A 126 -17.76 18.38 4.44
C SER A 126 -17.83 16.99 3.85
N LEU A 127 -18.24 16.00 4.66
CA LEU A 127 -18.52 14.65 4.17
C LEU A 127 -19.55 14.68 3.03
N ALA A 128 -20.62 15.48 3.15
CA ALA A 128 -21.67 15.59 2.14
C ALA A 128 -21.14 16.11 0.78
N GLU A 129 -20.17 17.04 0.81
CA GLU A 129 -19.51 17.54 -0.39
C GLU A 129 -18.75 16.43 -1.12
N VAL A 130 -17.99 15.61 -0.38
CA VAL A 130 -17.25 14.48 -0.96
C VAL A 130 -18.18 13.36 -1.42
N GLU A 131 -19.28 13.13 -0.70
CA GLU A 131 -20.30 12.15 -1.05
C GLU A 131 -21.00 12.43 -2.38
N ALA A 132 -21.10 13.71 -2.78
CA ALA A 132 -21.62 14.08 -4.09
C ALA A 132 -20.83 13.45 -5.25
N TYR A 133 -19.59 13.02 -5.00
CA TYR A 133 -18.72 12.36 -5.97
C TYR A 133 -18.72 10.82 -5.87
N TYR A 134 -19.53 10.21 -4.99
CA TYR A 134 -19.48 8.77 -4.74
C TYR A 134 -19.67 7.89 -6.00
N SER A 135 -20.57 8.28 -6.90
CA SER A 135 -20.78 7.56 -8.17
C SER A 135 -19.57 7.63 -9.10
N TYR A 136 -18.71 8.63 -8.92
CA TYR A 136 -17.48 8.85 -9.69
C TYR A 136 -16.25 8.21 -9.05
N MET A 137 -16.37 7.69 -7.83
CA MET A 137 -15.28 7.03 -7.13
C MET A 137 -15.03 5.63 -7.71
N ASP A 138 -13.76 5.28 -7.82
CA ASP A 138 -13.36 3.89 -7.95
C ASP A 138 -13.52 3.11 -6.64
N ASP A 139 -13.23 1.83 -6.72
CA ASP A 139 -13.29 0.88 -5.63
C ASP A 139 -12.46 1.33 -4.40
N SER A 140 -11.19 1.70 -4.62
CA SER A 140 -10.26 2.11 -3.58
C SER A 140 -10.74 3.38 -2.87
N GLN A 141 -11.17 4.36 -3.67
CA GLN A 141 -11.74 5.62 -3.19
C GLN A 141 -12.98 5.43 -2.32
N ARG A 142 -13.89 4.52 -2.73
CA ARG A 142 -15.06 4.17 -1.91
C ARG A 142 -14.67 3.49 -0.61
N GLU A 143 -13.59 2.70 -0.59
CA GLU A 143 -13.07 2.09 0.64
C GLU A 143 -12.57 3.16 1.61
N TYR A 144 -11.81 4.16 1.13
CA TYR A 144 -11.40 5.31 1.94
C TYR A 144 -12.59 6.12 2.47
N LEU A 145 -13.57 6.48 1.64
CA LEU A 145 -14.74 7.22 2.14
C LEU A 145 -15.49 6.44 3.24
N ASN A 146 -15.65 5.12 3.04
CA ASN A 146 -16.33 4.29 4.03
C ASN A 146 -15.53 4.14 5.32
N LEU A 147 -14.19 4.05 5.25
CA LEU A 147 -13.31 4.11 6.42
C LEU A 147 -13.52 5.40 7.20
N PHE A 148 -13.54 6.55 6.52
CA PHE A 148 -13.77 7.85 7.14
C PHE A 148 -15.12 7.96 7.85
N ARG A 149 -16.21 7.50 7.20
CA ARG A 149 -17.55 7.47 7.80
C ARG A 149 -17.59 6.63 9.08
N LEU A 150 -16.88 5.50 9.10
CA LEU A 150 -16.80 4.62 10.27
C LEU A 150 -15.98 5.25 11.40
N SER A 151 -14.85 5.89 11.10
CA SER A 151 -13.99 6.51 12.12
C SER A 151 -14.61 7.76 12.74
N SER A 152 -15.33 8.56 11.94
CA SER A 152 -15.99 9.79 12.40
C SER A 152 -17.31 9.54 13.15
N GLY A 153 -17.76 8.29 13.27
CA GLY A 153 -19.03 7.94 13.93
C GLY A 153 -20.29 8.32 13.13
N ASN A 154 -20.14 8.81 11.90
CA ASN A 154 -21.22 9.29 11.03
C ASN A 154 -21.95 8.17 10.27
N MET A 155 -22.16 6.98 10.85
CA MET A 155 -22.83 5.90 10.12
C MET A 155 -23.77 5.02 10.96
N GLU A 156 -25.02 4.94 10.49
CA GLU A 156 -25.90 3.76 10.64
C GLU A 156 -25.73 2.85 9.40
N LEU A 157 -25.67 1.53 9.62
CA LEU A 157 -25.51 0.54 8.57
C LEU A 157 -26.77 0.50 7.69
N SER A 158 -26.68 0.90 6.42
CA SER A 158 -27.77 0.71 5.44
C SER A 158 -27.46 -0.44 4.48
N ASP A 159 -28.41 -1.35 4.28
CA ASP A 159 -28.25 -2.68 3.68
C ASP A 159 -28.31 -2.74 2.14
N ASN A 160 -28.47 -1.62 1.43
CA ASN A 160 -29.00 -1.70 0.05
C ASN A 160 -28.04 -2.07 -1.09
N GLU A 161 -26.78 -2.40 -0.84
CA GLU A 161 -25.91 -2.98 -1.87
C GLU A 161 -24.88 -3.92 -1.22
N GLU A 162 -24.98 -5.24 -1.44
CA GLU A 162 -24.10 -6.27 -0.86
C GLU A 162 -22.60 -5.91 -0.99
N TRP A 163 -22.22 -5.30 -2.11
CA TRP A 163 -20.85 -4.87 -2.35
C TRP A 163 -20.41 -3.67 -1.48
N ILE A 164 -21.30 -2.71 -1.23
CA ILE A 164 -21.06 -1.61 -0.29
C ILE A 164 -20.91 -2.16 1.12
N PHE A 165 -21.75 -3.13 1.50
CA PHE A 165 -21.69 -3.78 2.80
C PHE A 165 -20.33 -4.46 3.03
N ILE A 166 -19.87 -5.27 2.08
CA ILE A 166 -18.58 -5.98 2.20
C ILE A 166 -17.41 -4.99 2.29
N ARG A 167 -17.42 -3.90 1.50
CA ARG A 167 -16.39 -2.87 1.60
C ARG A 167 -16.38 -2.17 2.96
N LYS A 168 -17.55 -1.85 3.51
CA LYS A 168 -17.66 -1.29 4.86
C LYS A 168 -17.14 -2.27 5.91
N LEU A 169 -17.42 -3.56 5.76
CA LEU A 169 -16.93 -4.60 6.67
C LEU A 169 -15.41 -4.75 6.61
N LYS A 170 -14.83 -4.78 5.39
CA LYS A 170 -13.38 -4.76 5.16
C LYS A 170 -12.73 -3.51 5.76
N ALA A 171 -13.31 -2.34 5.53
CA ALA A 171 -12.87 -1.08 6.12
C ALA A 171 -12.83 -1.15 7.65
N LYS A 172 -13.90 -1.65 8.28
CA LYS A 172 -13.93 -1.85 9.74
C LYS A 172 -12.85 -2.84 10.21
N ALA A 173 -12.61 -3.90 9.46
CA ALA A 173 -11.55 -4.87 9.74
C ALA A 173 -10.16 -4.22 9.67
N ASN A 174 -9.88 -3.43 8.63
CA ASN A 174 -8.64 -2.66 8.48
C ASN A 174 -8.44 -1.70 9.67
N LEU A 175 -9.49 -0.99 10.09
CA LEU A 175 -9.44 -0.10 11.24
C LEU A 175 -9.10 -0.86 12.53
N TYR A 176 -9.70 -2.02 12.76
CA TYR A 176 -9.37 -2.85 13.93
C TYR A 176 -7.95 -3.41 13.86
N ALA A 177 -7.47 -3.81 12.68
CA ALA A 177 -6.10 -4.27 12.48
C ALA A 177 -5.10 -3.15 12.84
N TYR A 178 -5.36 -1.94 12.35
CA TYR A 178 -4.58 -0.75 12.67
C TYR A 178 -4.57 -0.42 14.17
N GLN A 179 -5.73 -0.50 14.83
CA GLN A 179 -5.87 -0.33 16.27
C GLN A 179 -5.28 -1.49 17.09
N LYS A 180 -4.61 -2.47 16.45
CA LYS A 180 -4.05 -3.68 17.07
C LYS A 180 -5.09 -4.54 17.79
N LYS A 181 -6.35 -4.44 17.40
CA LYS A 181 -7.45 -5.31 17.86
C LYS A 181 -7.49 -6.57 16.99
N THR A 182 -6.42 -7.36 17.04
CA THR A 182 -6.14 -8.46 16.10
C THR A 182 -7.28 -9.46 15.94
N PHE A 183 -7.86 -9.95 17.04
CA PHE A 183 -8.96 -10.92 16.99
C PHE A 183 -10.24 -10.33 16.37
N ALA A 184 -10.60 -9.09 16.74
CA ALA A 184 -11.77 -8.43 16.17
C ALA A 184 -11.58 -8.13 14.67
N ALA A 185 -10.37 -7.77 14.25
CA ALA A 185 -10.03 -7.61 12.84
C ALA A 185 -10.14 -8.95 12.09
N TYR A 186 -9.60 -10.01 12.68
CA TYR A 186 -9.65 -11.37 12.14
C TYR A 186 -11.09 -11.84 11.89
N ASP A 187 -11.97 -11.70 12.87
CA ASP A 187 -13.38 -12.10 12.76
C ASP A 187 -14.12 -11.34 11.65
N LEU A 188 -13.86 -10.04 11.53
CA LEU A 188 -14.44 -9.22 10.47
C LEU A 188 -13.89 -9.58 9.09
N TYR A 189 -12.58 -9.80 8.95
CA TYR A 189 -12.00 -10.27 7.69
C TYR A 189 -12.53 -11.66 7.31
N LYS A 190 -12.71 -12.57 8.26
CA LYS A 190 -13.33 -13.88 8.01
C LYS A 190 -14.75 -13.76 7.49
N THR A 191 -15.53 -12.87 8.09
CA THR A 191 -16.89 -12.59 7.64
C THR A 191 -16.87 -11.98 6.23
N CYS A 192 -15.99 -11.02 5.99
CA CYS A 192 -15.78 -10.39 4.69
C CYS A 192 -15.38 -11.41 3.61
N LEU A 193 -14.50 -12.37 3.96
CA LEU A 193 -14.06 -13.43 3.08
C LEU A 193 -15.23 -14.33 2.63
N ASN A 194 -16.13 -14.69 3.55
CA ASN A 194 -17.29 -15.52 3.22
C ASN A 194 -18.16 -14.85 2.14
N TYR A 195 -18.49 -13.57 2.34
CA TYR A 195 -19.25 -12.81 1.34
C TYR A 195 -18.50 -12.65 0.02
N ALA A 196 -17.19 -12.37 0.07
CA ALA A 196 -16.37 -12.24 -1.15
C ALA A 196 -16.35 -13.56 -1.97
N VAL A 197 -16.35 -14.71 -1.29
CA VAL A 197 -16.46 -16.04 -1.89
C VAL A 197 -17.84 -16.25 -2.52
N GLU A 198 -18.92 -15.90 -1.82
CA GLU A 198 -20.30 -15.99 -2.34
C GLU A 198 -20.49 -15.17 -3.61
N LEU A 199 -19.91 -13.95 -3.65
CA LEU A 199 -19.93 -13.09 -4.83
C LEU A 199 -18.97 -13.53 -5.95
N GLY A 200 -18.09 -14.51 -5.71
CA GLY A 200 -17.09 -14.96 -6.68
C GLY A 200 -16.02 -13.92 -7.04
N ASN A 201 -15.83 -12.88 -6.21
CA ASN A 201 -14.88 -11.81 -6.48
C ASN A 201 -13.44 -12.23 -6.11
N LYS A 202 -12.75 -12.89 -7.06
CA LYS A 202 -11.40 -13.43 -6.85
C LYS A 202 -10.37 -12.41 -6.36
N LYS A 203 -10.42 -11.18 -6.86
CA LYS A 203 -9.49 -10.12 -6.45
C LYS A 203 -9.70 -9.74 -4.98
N LEU A 204 -10.95 -9.53 -4.58
CA LEU A 204 -11.31 -9.22 -3.20
C LEU A 204 -11.00 -10.38 -2.25
N ILE A 205 -11.22 -11.61 -2.70
CA ILE A 205 -10.82 -12.82 -1.95
C ILE A 205 -9.30 -12.79 -1.70
N ALA A 206 -8.48 -12.55 -2.73
CA ALA A 206 -7.03 -12.49 -2.58
C ALA A 206 -6.58 -11.38 -1.61
N GLU A 207 -7.18 -10.19 -1.69
CA GLU A 207 -6.95 -9.06 -0.77
C GLU A 207 -7.20 -9.42 0.69
N ILE A 208 -8.36 -10.02 0.97
CA ILE A 208 -8.77 -10.39 2.33
C ILE A 208 -7.89 -11.52 2.87
N LEU A 209 -7.56 -12.51 2.03
CA LEU A 209 -6.64 -13.59 2.40
C LEU A 209 -5.24 -13.03 2.73
N CYS A 210 -4.71 -12.09 1.95
CA CYS A 210 -3.45 -11.43 2.29
C CYS A 210 -3.52 -10.70 3.64
N SER A 211 -4.64 -10.02 3.92
CA SER A 211 -4.85 -9.31 5.20
C SER A 211 -4.91 -10.27 6.39
N LEU A 212 -5.62 -11.39 6.24
CA LEU A 212 -5.66 -12.49 7.22
C LEU A 212 -4.28 -13.11 7.42
N GLY A 213 -3.53 -13.34 6.33
CA GLY A 213 -2.17 -13.86 6.36
C GLY A 213 -1.22 -12.95 7.14
N TRP A 214 -1.37 -11.63 6.98
CA TRP A 214 -0.61 -10.64 7.75
C TRP A 214 -0.95 -10.66 9.24
N LEU A 215 -2.23 -10.72 9.62
CA LEU A 215 -2.63 -10.81 11.03
C LEU A 215 -2.13 -12.10 11.72
N CYS A 216 -2.06 -13.20 10.98
CA CYS A 216 -1.61 -14.48 11.52
C CYS A 216 -0.08 -14.63 11.55
N LEU A 217 0.68 -13.76 10.88
CA LEU A 217 2.12 -13.94 10.62
C LEU A 217 2.93 -14.20 11.90
N ASP A 218 2.65 -13.42 12.96
CA ASP A 218 3.32 -13.50 14.26
C ASP A 218 2.59 -14.38 15.30
N ILE A 219 1.43 -14.94 14.95
CA ILE A 219 0.54 -15.68 15.88
C ILE A 219 0.47 -17.16 15.51
N ASP A 220 0.16 -17.45 14.25
CA ASP A 220 0.04 -18.80 13.69
C ASP A 220 0.59 -18.80 12.26
N LEU A 221 1.89 -19.08 12.17
CA LEU A 221 2.62 -19.09 10.91
C LEU A 221 2.09 -20.14 9.92
N ASN A 222 1.55 -21.26 10.41
CA ASN A 222 0.96 -22.29 9.56
C ASN A 222 -0.35 -21.78 8.93
N GLN A 223 -1.16 -21.08 9.71
CA GLN A 223 -2.38 -20.47 9.20
C GLN A 223 -2.09 -19.28 8.28
N ALA A 224 -1.06 -18.47 8.59
CA ALA A 224 -0.58 -17.41 7.71
C ALA A 224 -0.14 -17.97 6.35
N GLU A 225 0.62 -19.06 6.34
CA GLU A 225 1.03 -19.76 5.11
C GLU A 225 -0.17 -20.17 4.26
N LYS A 226 -1.20 -20.79 4.87
CA LYS A 226 -2.43 -21.17 4.15
C LYS A 226 -3.07 -19.95 3.48
N TYR A 227 -3.25 -18.87 4.23
CA TYR A 227 -3.86 -17.65 3.68
C TYR A 227 -3.04 -17.04 2.54
N TYR A 228 -1.73 -16.91 2.70
CA TYR A 228 -0.86 -16.35 1.67
C TYR A 228 -0.77 -17.20 0.41
N THR A 229 -0.67 -18.53 0.57
CA THR A 229 -0.65 -19.45 -0.57
C THR A 229 -1.99 -19.44 -1.31
N SER A 230 -3.12 -19.38 -0.61
CA SER A 230 -4.43 -19.20 -1.22
C SER A 230 -4.57 -17.84 -1.92
N ALA A 231 -4.13 -16.74 -1.29
CA ALA A 231 -4.17 -15.41 -1.91
C ALA A 231 -3.46 -15.38 -3.27
N ALA A 232 -2.25 -15.95 -3.32
CA ALA A 232 -1.45 -16.05 -4.53
C ALA A 232 -2.05 -16.96 -5.62
N GLN A 233 -2.97 -17.88 -5.26
CA GLN A 233 -3.72 -18.69 -6.22
C GLN A 233 -4.90 -17.94 -6.82
N TYR A 234 -5.56 -17.08 -6.03
CA TYR A 234 -6.69 -16.28 -6.50
C TYR A 234 -6.26 -15.13 -7.41
N ASP A 235 -5.15 -14.47 -7.07
CA ASP A 235 -4.59 -13.38 -7.87
C ASP A 235 -3.05 -13.37 -7.75
N SER A 236 -2.40 -13.55 -8.90
CA SER A 236 -0.94 -13.65 -9.00
C SER A 236 -0.23 -12.36 -8.63
N GLN A 237 -0.91 -11.21 -8.64
CA GLN A 237 -0.35 -9.92 -8.19
C GLN A 237 0.05 -9.97 -6.72
N TYR A 238 -0.70 -10.71 -5.90
CA TYR A 238 -0.41 -10.86 -4.46
C TYR A 238 0.74 -11.83 -4.18
N LYS A 239 1.17 -12.63 -5.16
CA LYS A 239 2.26 -13.60 -4.99
C LYS A 239 3.55 -12.94 -4.52
N MET A 240 3.85 -11.77 -5.06
CA MET A 240 5.04 -11.00 -4.71
C MET A 240 5.01 -10.61 -3.22
N LEU A 241 3.94 -9.97 -2.75
CA LEU A 241 3.81 -9.55 -1.35
C LEU A 241 3.74 -10.76 -0.41
N ALA A 242 2.92 -11.76 -0.76
CA ALA A 242 2.66 -12.94 0.05
C ALA A 242 3.93 -13.74 0.32
N PHE A 243 4.72 -14.04 -0.72
CA PHE A 243 5.91 -14.89 -0.56
C PHE A 243 7.08 -14.18 0.10
N PHE A 244 7.16 -12.84 0.01
CA PHE A 244 8.15 -12.10 0.75
C PHE A 244 7.80 -12.05 2.22
N ASN A 245 6.57 -11.67 2.59
CA ASN A 245 6.16 -11.60 4.00
C ASN A 245 6.31 -12.97 4.68
N LEU A 246 5.84 -14.03 4.02
CA LEU A 246 5.96 -15.39 4.51
C LEU A 246 7.42 -15.83 4.59
N GLY A 247 8.18 -15.65 3.50
CA GLY A 247 9.57 -16.08 3.40
C GLY A 247 10.49 -15.36 4.39
N ALA A 248 10.39 -14.03 4.46
CA ALA A 248 11.19 -13.19 5.35
C ALA A 248 10.88 -13.44 6.83
N THR A 249 9.66 -13.88 7.17
CA THR A 249 9.32 -14.29 8.54
C THR A 249 9.83 -15.69 8.83
N MET A 250 9.58 -16.64 7.93
CA MET A 250 10.00 -18.04 8.09
C MET A 250 11.52 -18.19 8.29
N ILE A 251 12.35 -17.38 7.62
CA ILE A 251 13.81 -17.44 7.82
C ILE A 251 14.25 -17.04 9.24
N GLN A 252 13.39 -16.38 10.01
CA GLN A 252 13.65 -15.99 11.40
C GLN A 252 13.45 -17.14 12.38
N HIS A 253 12.73 -18.19 11.95
CA HIS A 253 12.42 -19.37 12.76
C HIS A 253 13.24 -20.57 12.29
N LYS A 254 13.95 -21.21 13.22
CA LYS A 254 14.89 -22.31 12.92
C LYS A 254 14.22 -23.46 12.17
N ASP A 255 12.99 -23.82 12.53
CA ASP A 255 12.31 -25.01 12.01
C ASP A 255 11.71 -24.84 10.61
N CYS A 256 11.58 -23.60 10.12
CA CYS A 256 11.02 -23.32 8.79
C CYS A 256 11.94 -22.47 7.92
N MET A 257 13.21 -22.31 8.31
CA MET A 257 14.17 -21.45 7.62
C MET A 257 14.38 -21.87 6.15
N GLU A 258 14.55 -23.17 5.87
CA GLU A 258 14.67 -23.70 4.51
C GLU A 258 13.42 -23.44 3.68
N LYS A 259 12.24 -23.60 4.29
CA LYS A 259 10.95 -23.35 3.64
C LYS A 259 10.77 -21.87 3.32
N GLY A 260 11.18 -20.98 4.24
CA GLY A 260 11.23 -19.54 4.02
C GLY A 260 12.08 -19.17 2.80
N ASN A 261 13.28 -19.75 2.70
CA ASN A 261 14.15 -19.56 1.54
C ASN A 261 13.50 -20.05 0.22
N GLN A 262 12.77 -21.17 0.24
CA GLN A 262 12.03 -21.64 -0.93
C GLN A 262 10.96 -20.61 -1.37
N TYR A 263 10.22 -20.03 -0.43
CA TYR A 263 9.26 -18.97 -0.75
C TYR A 263 9.95 -17.72 -1.29
N LEU A 264 11.05 -17.28 -0.69
CA LEU A 264 11.81 -16.13 -1.16
C LEU A 264 12.29 -16.32 -2.61
N LYS A 265 12.89 -17.47 -2.92
CA LYS A 265 13.33 -17.80 -4.29
C LYS A 265 12.16 -17.87 -5.28
N LYS A 266 11.05 -18.49 -4.87
CA LYS A 266 9.85 -18.61 -5.70
C LYS A 266 9.20 -17.25 -5.97
N GLY A 267 9.19 -16.37 -4.99
CA GLY A 267 8.70 -14.99 -5.08
C GLY A 267 9.57 -14.16 -6.01
N LEU A 268 10.89 -14.13 -5.77
CA LEU A 268 11.87 -13.42 -6.59
C LEU A 268 11.80 -13.82 -8.08
N LYS A 269 11.68 -15.12 -8.38
CA LYS A 269 11.58 -15.61 -9.77
C LYS A 269 10.37 -15.03 -10.53
N SER A 270 9.31 -14.66 -9.83
CA SER A 270 8.12 -14.05 -10.42
C SER A 270 7.97 -12.56 -10.11
N CYS A 271 8.99 -11.93 -9.51
CA CYS A 271 8.96 -10.54 -9.12
C CYS A 271 9.24 -9.65 -10.34
N THR A 272 8.27 -8.81 -10.70
CA THR A 272 8.42 -7.82 -11.79
C THR A 272 8.78 -6.43 -11.29
N ASP A 273 8.65 -6.20 -9.97
CA ASP A 273 8.96 -4.92 -9.33
C ASP A 273 10.43 -4.89 -8.92
N ALA A 274 11.16 -3.88 -9.39
CA ALA A 274 12.60 -3.76 -9.15
C ALA A 274 12.92 -3.48 -7.68
N PHE A 275 12.12 -2.63 -7.01
CA PHE A 275 12.29 -2.31 -5.60
C PHE A 275 12.12 -3.57 -4.74
N PHE A 276 11.07 -4.34 -5.03
CA PHE A 276 10.75 -5.54 -4.28
C PHE A 276 11.73 -6.70 -4.59
N ALA A 277 12.27 -6.75 -5.81
CA ALA A 277 13.35 -7.68 -6.15
C ALA A 277 14.58 -7.45 -5.27
N VAL A 278 14.96 -6.19 -4.99
CA VAL A 278 16.01 -5.87 -4.02
C VAL A 278 15.66 -6.40 -2.64
N LYS A 279 14.43 -6.18 -2.15
CA LYS A 279 13.98 -6.70 -0.84
C LYS A 279 14.09 -8.22 -0.72
N TYR A 280 13.70 -8.96 -1.76
CA TYR A 280 13.91 -10.41 -1.80
C TYR A 280 15.40 -10.78 -1.68
N LYS A 281 16.29 -10.09 -2.40
CA LYS A 281 17.74 -10.34 -2.35
C LYS A 281 18.32 -10.02 -0.97
N GLU A 282 17.87 -8.96 -0.31
CA GLU A 282 18.26 -8.62 1.06
C GLU A 282 17.93 -9.76 2.03
N ALA A 283 16.69 -10.28 1.97
CA ALA A 283 16.27 -11.42 2.81
C ALA A 283 17.03 -12.71 2.50
N LEU A 284 17.33 -12.98 1.22
CA LEU A 284 18.14 -14.13 0.79
C LEU A 284 19.60 -14.01 1.26
N PHE A 285 20.18 -12.81 1.23
CA PHE A 285 21.50 -12.55 1.79
C PHE A 285 21.51 -12.86 3.29
N VAL A 286 20.55 -12.33 4.04
CA VAL A 286 20.42 -12.63 5.47
C VAL A 286 20.31 -14.12 5.73
N TYR A 287 19.48 -14.84 4.97
CA TYR A 287 19.41 -16.31 5.05
C TYR A 287 20.79 -16.98 4.86
N THR A 288 21.59 -16.54 3.88
CA THR A 288 22.93 -17.13 3.65
C THR A 288 23.90 -16.87 4.80
N ILE A 289 23.85 -15.68 5.42
CA ILE A 289 24.65 -15.37 6.61
C ILE A 289 24.23 -16.25 7.80
N LEU A 290 22.92 -16.40 8.04
CA LEU A 290 22.39 -17.23 9.13
C LEU A 290 22.72 -18.72 8.97
N LYS A 291 22.97 -19.16 7.73
CA LYS A 291 23.43 -20.52 7.40
C LYS A 291 24.96 -20.64 7.32
N GLU A 292 25.70 -19.59 7.70
CA GLU A 292 27.16 -19.54 7.65
C GLU A 292 27.74 -19.84 6.25
N ASN A 293 26.95 -19.59 5.20
CA ASN A 293 27.35 -19.81 3.82
C ASN A 293 27.93 -18.52 3.23
N ILE A 294 29.15 -18.19 3.67
CA ILE A 294 29.86 -16.96 3.29
C ILE A 294 30.10 -16.87 1.77
N LEU A 295 30.32 -18.00 1.10
CA LEU A 295 30.55 -18.03 -0.36
C LEU A 295 29.33 -17.52 -1.14
N ASP A 296 28.13 -18.03 -0.81
CA ASP A 296 26.90 -17.56 -1.44
C ASP A 296 26.56 -16.12 -1.03
N ALA A 297 26.83 -15.74 0.22
CA ALA A 297 26.65 -14.36 0.69
C ALA A 297 27.52 -13.37 -0.11
N LYS A 298 28.79 -13.70 -0.36
CA LYS A 298 29.72 -12.92 -1.20
C LYS A 298 29.30 -12.81 -2.66
N ARG A 299 28.53 -13.79 -3.17
CA ARG A 299 27.93 -13.68 -4.51
C ARG A 299 26.73 -12.75 -4.50
N LEU A 300 25.81 -12.94 -3.55
CA LEU A 300 24.57 -12.17 -3.46
C LEU A 300 24.81 -10.69 -3.18
N ILE A 301 25.84 -10.35 -2.40
CA ILE A 301 26.10 -8.95 -2.06
C ILE A 301 26.42 -8.08 -3.30
N LYS A 302 27.03 -8.68 -4.34
CA LYS A 302 27.32 -8.00 -5.62
C LYS A 302 26.06 -7.66 -6.41
N GLU A 303 24.93 -8.27 -6.05
CA GLU A 303 23.63 -7.98 -6.65
C GLU A 303 22.80 -6.99 -5.82
N LEU A 304 23.39 -6.46 -4.73
CA LEU A 304 22.77 -5.55 -3.77
C LEU A 304 23.38 -4.13 -3.84
N ASP A 305 24.09 -3.79 -4.92
CA ASP A 305 24.75 -2.49 -5.09
C ASP A 305 23.75 -1.30 -4.96
N ASP A 306 22.48 -1.52 -5.34
CA ASP A 306 21.40 -0.52 -5.23
C ASP A 306 20.67 -0.54 -3.88
N SER A 307 21.04 -1.43 -2.94
CA SER A 307 20.42 -1.47 -1.62
C SER A 307 20.88 -0.29 -0.77
N SER A 308 19.92 0.40 -0.14
CA SER A 308 20.19 1.45 0.86
C SER A 308 20.87 0.94 2.13
N TYR A 309 21.06 -0.39 2.27
CA TYR A 309 21.60 -1.06 3.44
C TYR A 309 22.86 -1.88 3.13
N ILE A 310 23.47 -1.64 1.96
CA ILE A 310 24.66 -2.36 1.51
C ILE A 310 25.84 -2.21 2.48
N ASP A 311 25.93 -1.09 3.19
CA ASP A 311 26.90 -0.84 4.26
C ASP A 311 26.80 -1.90 5.37
N VAL A 312 25.58 -2.13 5.88
CA VAL A 312 25.31 -3.09 6.95
C VAL A 312 25.55 -4.53 6.48
N PHE A 313 25.08 -4.87 5.27
CA PHE A 313 25.30 -6.21 4.72
C PHE A 313 26.79 -6.49 4.45
N SER A 314 27.56 -5.48 4.07
CA SER A 314 29.01 -5.62 3.86
C SER A 314 29.74 -5.94 5.16
N MET A 315 29.35 -5.31 6.27
CA MET A 315 29.92 -5.61 7.58
C MET A 315 29.66 -7.06 8.01
N MET A 316 28.49 -7.62 7.67
CA MET A 316 28.10 -9.00 8.02
C MET A 316 28.95 -10.08 7.34
N LEU A 317 29.78 -9.74 6.35
CA LEU A 317 30.71 -10.67 5.71
C LEU A 317 32.01 -10.88 6.49
N ASN A 318 32.30 -10.01 7.47
CA ASN A 318 33.48 -10.13 8.30
C ASN A 318 33.26 -11.18 9.40
N GLU A 319 34.35 -11.82 9.83
CA GLU A 319 34.33 -12.66 11.03
C GLU A 319 33.96 -11.82 12.25
N ASP A 320 33.18 -12.41 13.17
CA ASP A 320 32.71 -11.77 14.40
C ASP A 320 32.09 -10.38 14.21
N TYR A 321 31.41 -10.16 13.07
CA TYR A 321 30.76 -8.88 12.74
C TYR A 321 29.79 -8.40 13.84
N GLN A 322 29.22 -9.31 14.64
CA GLN A 322 28.35 -8.98 15.77
C GLN A 322 29.06 -8.15 16.84
N LEU A 323 30.39 -8.27 16.95
CA LEU A 323 31.24 -7.49 17.86
C LEU A 323 31.65 -6.12 17.28
N ASN A 324 31.45 -5.89 15.97
CA ASN A 324 31.80 -4.63 15.32
C ASN A 324 30.88 -3.49 15.79
N LEU A 325 31.48 -2.40 16.30
CA LEU A 325 30.75 -1.28 16.88
C LEU A 325 29.90 -0.51 15.84
N ASP A 326 30.41 -0.34 14.62
CA ASP A 326 29.69 0.34 13.55
C ASP A 326 28.45 -0.47 13.14
N TYR A 327 28.60 -1.80 13.01
CA TYR A 327 27.47 -2.71 12.76
C TYR A 327 26.40 -2.61 13.84
N GLN A 328 26.80 -2.61 15.11
CA GLN A 328 25.87 -2.49 16.25
C GLN A 328 25.12 -1.15 16.24
N ASN A 329 25.83 -0.05 15.97
CA ASN A 329 25.23 1.27 15.89
C ASN A 329 24.22 1.36 14.74
N ARG A 330 24.61 0.87 13.54
CA ARG A 330 23.73 0.85 12.38
C ARG A 330 22.50 -0.04 12.59
N LEU A 331 22.65 -1.24 13.18
CA LEU A 331 21.49 -2.06 13.53
C LEU A 331 20.55 -1.36 14.51
N LYS A 332 21.08 -0.61 15.48
CA LYS A 332 20.27 0.13 16.46
C LYS A 332 19.44 1.23 15.80
N GLU A 333 19.99 1.89 14.79
CA GLU A 333 19.29 2.88 13.97
C GLU A 333 18.19 2.22 13.13
N LEU A 334 18.51 1.11 12.47
CA LEU A 334 17.62 0.44 11.50
C LEU A 334 16.57 -0.48 12.13
N LYS A 335 16.64 -0.80 13.42
CA LYS A 335 15.76 -1.81 14.05
C LYS A 335 14.26 -1.51 13.91
N ASN A 336 13.89 -0.26 13.67
CA ASN A 336 12.50 0.17 13.48
C ASN A 336 12.11 0.34 12.01
N ASP A 337 13.06 0.23 11.08
CA ASP A 337 12.82 0.41 9.64
C ASP A 337 12.10 -0.79 9.02
N SER A 338 12.39 -2.01 9.51
CA SER A 338 11.75 -3.23 9.00
C SER A 338 11.74 -4.36 10.03
N SER A 339 10.87 -5.35 9.81
CA SER A 339 10.86 -6.60 10.59
C SER A 339 12.18 -7.37 10.49
N LEU A 340 12.85 -7.30 9.32
CA LEU A 340 14.14 -7.94 9.10
C LEU A 340 15.24 -7.34 9.98
N PHE A 341 15.35 -6.02 10.07
CA PHE A 341 16.34 -5.37 10.95
C PHE A 341 15.99 -5.51 12.42
N LYS A 342 14.71 -5.49 12.78
CA LYS A 342 14.27 -5.81 14.13
C LYS A 342 14.75 -7.19 14.56
N PHE A 343 14.59 -8.18 13.68
CA PHE A 343 15.08 -9.54 13.91
C PHE A 343 16.61 -9.59 14.04
N LEU A 344 17.36 -8.96 13.13
CA LEU A 344 18.83 -8.92 13.20
C LEU A 344 19.33 -8.27 14.50
N PHE A 345 18.68 -7.18 14.93
CA PHE A 345 18.99 -6.52 16.19
C PHE A 345 18.79 -7.45 17.40
N ILE A 346 17.66 -8.16 17.46
CA ILE A 346 17.38 -9.14 18.53
C ILE A 346 18.43 -10.25 18.53
N LYS A 347 18.74 -10.83 17.36
CA LYS A 347 19.78 -11.85 17.20
C LYS A 347 21.15 -11.38 17.65
N ASN A 348 21.51 -10.13 17.33
CA ASN A 348 22.77 -9.55 17.75
C ASN A 348 22.84 -9.38 19.28
N CYS A 349 21.75 -8.93 19.91
CA CYS A 349 21.66 -8.86 21.37
C CYS A 349 21.79 -10.24 22.03
N GLU A 350 21.13 -11.28 21.50
CA GLU A 350 21.26 -12.66 21.97
C GLU A 350 22.72 -13.14 21.90
N TYR A 351 23.40 -12.88 20.77
CA TYR A 351 24.81 -13.23 20.59
C TYR A 351 25.70 -12.53 21.63
N LEU A 352 25.57 -11.21 21.80
CA LEU A 352 26.36 -10.43 22.74
C LEU A 352 26.16 -10.87 24.20
N HIS A 353 24.93 -11.24 24.57
CA HIS A 353 24.65 -11.79 25.88
C HIS A 353 25.41 -13.11 26.12
N LYS A 354 25.32 -14.04 25.16
CA LYS A 354 26.02 -15.33 25.23
C LYS A 354 27.53 -15.16 25.21
N TYR A 355 28.05 -14.23 24.40
CA TYR A 355 29.47 -13.91 24.35
C TYR A 355 29.98 -13.43 25.72
N LYS A 356 29.23 -12.54 26.37
CA LYS A 356 29.55 -12.06 27.72
C LYS A 356 29.58 -13.20 28.74
N GLU A 357 28.62 -14.11 28.72
CA GLU A 357 28.62 -15.30 29.60
C GLU A 357 29.87 -16.16 29.41
N ILE A 358 30.27 -16.38 28.16
CA ILE A 358 31.50 -17.14 27.82
C ILE A 358 32.75 -16.42 28.34
N CYS A 359 32.85 -15.10 28.18
CA CYS A 359 33.98 -14.33 28.68
C CYS A 359 34.09 -14.42 30.21
N VAL A 360 32.98 -14.30 30.93
CA VAL A 360 32.93 -14.43 32.39
C VAL A 360 33.34 -15.85 32.84
N ALA A 361 32.82 -16.89 32.19
CA ALA A 361 33.15 -18.27 32.53
C ALA A 361 34.64 -18.63 32.34
N ASN A 362 35.32 -17.92 31.43
CA ASN A 362 36.74 -18.14 31.11
C ASN A 362 37.69 -17.10 31.73
N ASN A 363 37.20 -16.22 32.61
CA ASN A 363 37.98 -15.11 33.21
C ASN A 363 38.66 -14.19 32.17
N PHE A 364 38.03 -13.97 31.02
CA PHE A 364 38.52 -13.01 30.03
C PHE A 364 38.16 -11.56 30.36
N ILE A 365 37.17 -11.34 31.24
CA ILE A 365 36.68 -10.04 31.70
C ILE A 365 36.36 -10.13 33.18
#